data_AF-A0A6I4YVQ8-F1
#
_entry.id   AF-A0A6I4YVQ8-F1
#
_cell.length_a   1.000
_cell.length_b   1.000
_cell.length_c   1.000
_cell.angle_alpha   90.00
_cell.angle_beta   90.00
_cell.angle_gamma   90.00
#
_symmetry.space_group_name_H-M   'P 1'
#
loop_
_entity.id
_entity.type
_entity.pdbx_description
1 polymer ?
#
loop_
_entity_poly.entity_id
_entity_poly.type
_entity_poly.pdbx_seq_one_letter_code
_entity_poly.pdbx_strand_id
1 'polypeptide(L)'
;MTALAQLEATLKAQGFTTEAVTTAGGQSFVLLRGFQVASGRFEGRVIDLGLEVQPNALPGSALHVHADPPLLRPGGHPQGYNIIENQSALGPTWQYWSFNLAAALQGGASLRSIINGVMNRA
;
A
#
# COMPACT_ATOMS: atom_id res chain seq x y z
N MET A 1 17.69 -9.53 12.53
CA MET A 1 16.85 -9.24 11.34
C MET A 1 16.10 -7.95 11.63
N THR A 2 16.09 -6.97 10.72
CA THR A 2 15.35 -5.70 10.92
C THR A 2 13.86 -5.90 10.62
N ALA A 3 13.00 -5.02 11.16
CA ALA A 3 11.56 -5.05 10.88
C ALA A 3 11.26 -4.95 9.36
N LEU A 4 12.00 -4.10 8.66
CA LEU A 4 11.93 -3.94 7.20
C LEU A 4 12.25 -5.26 6.47
N ALA A 5 13.38 -5.89 6.80
CA ALA A 5 13.78 -7.15 6.18
C ALA A 5 12.80 -8.29 6.49
N GLN A 6 12.21 -8.31 7.69
CA GLN A 6 11.23 -9.31 8.09
C GLN A 6 9.91 -9.17 7.32
N LEU A 7 9.38 -7.95 7.19
CA LEU A 7 8.16 -7.73 6.41
C LEU A 7 8.40 -8.03 4.93
N GLU A 8 9.53 -7.58 4.38
CA GLU A 8 9.89 -7.84 2.98
C GLU A 8 9.98 -9.35 2.70
N ALA A 9 10.68 -10.11 3.54
CA ALA A 9 10.78 -11.56 3.40
C ALA A 9 9.41 -12.26 3.48
N THR A 10 8.54 -11.80 4.38
CA THR A 10 7.18 -12.32 4.53
C THR A 10 6.35 -12.10 3.26
N LEU A 11 6.45 -10.91 2.66
CA LEU A 11 5.73 -10.56 1.43
C LEU A 11 6.30 -11.30 0.21
N LYS A 12 7.63 -11.46 0.11
CA LYS A 12 8.27 -12.31 -0.89
C LYS A 12 7.80 -13.76 -0.81
N ALA A 13 7.70 -14.32 0.41
CA ALA A 13 7.19 -15.66 0.63
C ALA A 13 5.71 -15.82 0.22
N GLN A 14 4.93 -14.74 0.24
CA GLN A 14 3.56 -14.70 -0.27
C GLN A 14 3.47 -14.50 -1.80
N GLY A 15 4.61 -14.45 -2.50
CA GLY A 15 4.69 -14.36 -3.96
C GLY A 15 4.60 -12.94 -4.50
N PHE A 16 4.86 -11.91 -3.68
CA PHE A 16 4.93 -10.54 -4.15
C PHE A 16 6.34 -10.17 -4.63
N THR A 17 6.41 -9.36 -5.68
CA THR A 17 7.65 -8.67 -6.08
C THR A 17 7.83 -7.45 -5.18
N THR A 18 8.82 -7.50 -4.30
CA THR A 18 9.02 -6.44 -3.31
C THR A 18 10.35 -5.72 -3.44
N GLU A 19 10.36 -4.47 -2.98
CA GLU A 19 11.55 -3.63 -2.86
C GLU A 19 11.53 -2.89 -1.52
N ALA A 20 12.58 -3.05 -0.72
CA ALA A 20 12.73 -2.32 0.54
C ALA A 20 13.32 -0.92 0.28
N VAL A 21 12.67 0.11 0.82
CA VAL A 21 13.07 1.52 0.66
C VAL A 21 13.07 2.21 2.02
N THR A 22 14.08 3.03 2.29
CA THR A 22 14.08 3.97 3.42
C THR A 22 14.15 5.37 2.86
N THR A 23 13.19 6.21 3.23
CA THR A 23 13.10 7.59 2.74
C THR A 23 14.13 8.48 3.43
N ALA A 24 14.40 9.67 2.87
CA ALA A 24 15.30 10.64 3.49
C ALA A 24 14.83 11.08 4.89
N GLY A 25 13.53 10.98 5.18
CA GLY A 25 12.95 11.24 6.50
C GLY A 25 13.12 10.09 7.51
N GLY A 26 13.78 8.99 7.12
CA GLY A 26 14.04 7.83 7.97
C GLY A 26 12.89 6.83 8.08
N GLN A 27 11.81 7.01 7.31
CA GLN A 27 10.69 6.08 7.27
C GLN A 27 11.02 4.92 6.33
N SER A 28 10.77 3.69 6.79
CA SER A 28 10.99 2.49 5.99
C SER A 28 9.70 2.01 5.36
N PHE A 29 9.78 1.53 4.13
CA PHE A 29 8.68 1.01 3.33
C PHE A 29 9.08 -0.29 2.67
N VAL A 30 8.12 -1.20 2.53
CA VAL A 30 8.20 -2.27 1.53
C VAL A 30 7.27 -1.90 0.38
N LEU A 31 7.85 -1.74 -0.80
CA LEU A 31 7.10 -1.51 -2.03
C LEU A 31 6.73 -2.86 -2.64
N LEU A 32 5.48 -3.01 -3.03
CA LEU A 32 4.95 -4.10 -3.84
C LEU A 32 4.87 -3.57 -5.28
N ARG A 33 5.72 -4.11 -6.15
CA ARG A 33 5.79 -3.67 -7.55
C ARG A 33 4.83 -4.46 -8.42
N GLY A 34 4.19 -3.79 -9.38
CA GLY A 34 3.40 -4.44 -10.42
C GLY A 34 2.19 -5.21 -9.89
N PHE A 35 1.58 -4.75 -8.80
CA PHE A 35 0.37 -5.36 -8.27
C PHE A 35 -0.79 -5.16 -9.25
N GLN A 36 -1.31 -6.25 -9.81
CA GLN A 36 -2.51 -6.20 -10.65
C GLN A 36 -3.77 -6.22 -9.78
N VAL A 37 -4.61 -5.21 -9.95
CA VAL A 37 -5.92 -5.12 -9.31
C VAL A 37 -6.85 -6.14 -9.97
N ALA A 38 -7.34 -7.09 -9.18
CA ALA A 38 -8.08 -8.25 -9.72
C ALA A 38 -9.59 -7.99 -9.89
N SER A 39 -10.12 -6.93 -9.28
CA SER A 39 -11.56 -6.62 -9.30
C SER A 39 -11.82 -5.16 -8.97
N GLY A 40 -13.02 -4.69 -9.30
CA GLY A 40 -13.54 -3.40 -8.82
C GLY A 40 -13.40 -2.29 -9.84
N ARG A 41 -13.48 -1.04 -9.35
CA ARG A 41 -13.42 0.15 -10.21
C ARG A 41 -12.12 0.25 -11.01
N PHE A 42 -11.03 -0.28 -10.47
CA PHE A 42 -9.69 -0.24 -11.06
C PHE A 42 -9.22 -1.60 -11.56
N GLU A 43 -10.14 -2.53 -11.84
CA GLU A 43 -9.80 -3.85 -12.37
C GLU A 43 -8.88 -3.78 -13.59
N GLY A 44 -7.86 -4.66 -13.64
CA GLY A 44 -6.88 -4.73 -14.71
C GLY A 44 -5.79 -3.66 -14.63
N ARG A 45 -5.89 -2.68 -13.73
CA ARG A 45 -4.81 -1.72 -13.49
C ARG A 45 -3.64 -2.42 -12.80
N VAL A 46 -2.44 -2.07 -13.25
CA VAL A 46 -1.19 -2.43 -12.59
C VAL A 46 -0.72 -1.22 -11.80
N ILE A 47 -0.50 -1.42 -10.50
CA ILE A 47 -0.15 -0.37 -9.55
C ILE A 47 1.02 -0.82 -8.68
N ASP A 48 1.73 0.15 -8.14
CA ASP A 48 2.68 -0.10 -7.06
C ASP A 48 2.05 0.29 -5.72
N LEU A 49 2.39 -0.45 -4.67
CA LEU A 49 1.88 -0.20 -3.32
C LEU A 49 3.04 -0.06 -2.35
N GLY A 50 3.07 1.02 -1.57
CA GLY A 50 4.02 1.24 -0.49
C GLY A 50 3.37 0.92 0.85
N LEU A 51 3.99 -0.01 1.59
CA LEU A 51 3.61 -0.36 2.95
C LEU A 51 4.65 0.21 3.91
N GLU A 52 4.28 1.22 4.69
CA GLU A 52 5.17 1.73 5.74
C GLU A 52 5.46 0.61 6.75
N VAL A 53 6.69 0.48 7.20
CA VAL A 53 7.10 -0.54 8.16
C VAL A 53 7.10 0.06 9.55
N GLN A 54 6.27 -0.49 10.42
CA GLN A 54 6.25 -0.14 11.84
C GLN A 54 7.37 -0.88 12.60
N PRO A 55 7.82 -0.39 13.77
CA PRO A 55 8.88 -1.02 14.54
C PRO A 55 8.64 -2.50 14.90
N ASN A 56 7.38 -2.93 14.95
CA ASN A 56 6.95 -4.31 15.20
C ASN A 56 6.90 -5.19 13.93
N ALA A 57 7.49 -4.74 12.82
CA ALA A 57 7.49 -5.43 11.52
C ALA A 57 6.10 -5.63 10.90
N LEU A 58 5.10 -4.90 11.37
CA LEU A 58 3.78 -4.86 10.74
C LEU A 58 3.71 -3.67 9.76
N PRO A 59 2.88 -3.77 8.71
CA PRO A 59 2.60 -2.63 7.89
C PRO A 59 1.84 -1.56 8.68
N GLY A 60 2.13 -0.29 8.37
CA GLY A 60 1.40 0.87 8.85
C GLY A 60 -0.06 0.82 8.42
N SER A 61 -0.87 1.71 9.00
CA SER A 61 -2.30 1.75 8.72
C SER A 61 -2.59 2.14 7.26
N ALA A 62 -1.84 3.11 6.73
CA ALA A 62 -2.05 3.67 5.40
C ALA A 62 -1.55 2.77 4.26
N LEU A 63 -2.19 2.93 3.09
CA LEU A 63 -1.73 2.40 1.82
C LEU A 63 -1.17 3.56 0.99
N HIS A 64 0.06 3.43 0.50
CA HIS A 64 0.60 4.37 -0.47
C HIS A 64 0.45 3.78 -1.86
N VAL A 65 -0.22 4.46 -2.78
CA VAL A 65 -0.55 3.92 -4.09
C VAL A 65 0.14 4.75 -5.17
N HIS A 66 0.87 4.09 -6.07
CA HIS A 66 1.44 4.70 -7.26
C HIS A 66 0.88 4.02 -8.50
N ALA A 67 0.32 4.81 -9.41
CA ALA A 67 -0.25 4.36 -10.65
C ALA A 67 -0.10 5.44 -11.71
N ASP A 68 0.13 5.04 -12.95
CA ASP A 68 0.16 5.95 -14.10
C ASP A 68 -0.92 5.51 -15.12
N PRO A 69 -1.91 6.37 -15.44
CA PRO A 69 -2.24 7.62 -14.75
C PRO A 69 -2.72 7.37 -13.30
N PRO A 70 -2.72 8.38 -12.40
CA PRO A 70 -3.21 8.20 -11.03
C PRO A 70 -4.62 7.59 -10.99
N LEU A 71 -4.88 6.70 -10.02
CA LEU A 71 -6.19 6.03 -9.91
C LEU A 71 -7.30 7.02 -9.62
N LEU A 72 -7.02 7.99 -8.75
CA LEU A 72 -7.97 9.00 -8.31
C LEU A 72 -7.38 10.39 -8.47
N ARG A 73 -8.25 11.37 -8.66
CA ARG A 73 -7.83 12.77 -8.73
C ARG A 73 -7.58 13.35 -7.33
N PRO A 74 -6.74 14.39 -7.23
CA PRO A 74 -6.65 15.27 -6.06
C PRO A 74 -7.99 15.54 -5.38
N GLY A 75 -8.07 15.37 -4.05
CA GLY A 75 -9.28 15.68 -3.27
C GLY A 75 -10.45 14.72 -3.50
N GLY A 76 -10.21 13.57 -4.15
CA GLY A 76 -11.19 12.49 -4.20
C GLY A 76 -11.39 11.86 -2.82
N HIS A 77 -12.64 11.75 -2.39
CA HIS A 77 -13.03 11.05 -1.15
C HIS A 77 -13.98 9.90 -1.49
N PRO A 78 -13.48 8.78 -2.06
CA PRO A 78 -14.30 7.59 -2.16
C PRO A 78 -14.74 7.14 -0.76
N GLN A 79 -15.90 6.48 -0.67
CA GLN A 79 -16.56 6.18 0.59
C GLN A 79 -15.61 5.50 1.60
N GLY A 80 -15.11 6.28 2.56
CA GLY A 80 -14.27 5.79 3.66
C GLY A 80 -12.76 5.94 3.52
N TYR A 81 -12.25 6.60 2.47
CA TYR A 81 -10.81 6.86 2.30
C TYR A 81 -10.51 8.36 2.17
N ASN A 82 -9.58 8.87 2.99
CA ASN A 82 -8.98 10.18 2.76
C ASN A 82 -7.76 10.00 1.87
N ILE A 83 -7.86 10.55 0.65
CA ILE A 83 -6.75 10.60 -0.29
C ILE A 83 -6.11 11.95 -0.13
N ILE A 84 -4.90 11.97 0.42
CA ILE A 84 -4.20 13.20 0.69
C ILE A 84 -2.99 13.28 -0.22
N GLU A 85 -3.00 14.28 -1.08
CA GLU A 85 -1.90 14.53 -2.01
C GLU A 85 -0.65 14.98 -1.27
N ASN A 86 0.51 14.62 -1.79
CA ASN A 86 1.82 15.03 -1.27
C ASN A 86 2.05 14.67 0.22
N GLN A 87 1.28 13.74 0.77
CA GLN A 87 1.47 13.20 2.12
C GLN A 87 2.23 11.87 2.13
N SER A 88 2.44 11.24 0.97
CA SER A 88 3.30 10.07 0.92
C SER A 88 4.76 10.50 1.07
N ALA A 89 5.44 9.94 2.07
CA ALA A 89 6.88 10.09 2.24
C ALA A 89 7.69 9.51 1.07
N LEU A 90 7.08 8.65 0.23
CA LEU A 90 7.70 8.08 -0.98
C LEU A 90 7.78 9.07 -2.14
N GLY A 91 7.14 10.24 -2.03
CA GLY A 91 7.23 11.33 -3.00
C GLY A 91 5.89 11.71 -3.62
N PRO A 92 5.88 12.76 -4.46
CA PRO A 92 4.66 13.40 -4.97
C PRO A 92 3.86 12.55 -5.95
N THR A 93 4.48 11.53 -6.56
CA THR A 93 3.78 10.61 -7.47
C THR A 93 2.97 9.55 -6.72
N TRP A 94 3.13 9.43 -5.40
CA TRP A 94 2.44 8.47 -4.56
C TRP A 94 1.24 9.09 -3.84
N GLN A 95 0.09 8.44 -3.93
CA GLN A 95 -1.13 8.83 -3.23
C GLN A 95 -1.16 8.18 -1.84
N TYR A 96 -1.36 8.98 -0.79
CA TYR A 96 -1.61 8.47 0.56
C TYR A 96 -3.10 8.14 0.72
N TRP A 97 -3.43 6.88 1.01
CA TRP A 97 -4.80 6.44 1.26
C TRP A 97 -4.92 6.05 2.73
N SER A 98 -5.70 6.82 3.50
CA SER A 98 -5.97 6.48 4.89
C SER A 98 -6.81 5.19 4.95
N PHE A 99 -6.19 4.09 5.33
CA PHE A 99 -6.84 2.82 5.57
C PHE A 99 -6.40 2.31 6.95
N ASN A 100 -7.05 1.28 7.49
CA ASN A 100 -6.56 0.61 8.69
C ASN A 100 -6.09 -0.80 8.31
N LEU A 101 -4.96 -0.87 7.59
CA LEU A 101 -4.42 -2.13 7.11
C LEU A 101 -4.08 -3.09 8.25
N ALA A 102 -3.55 -2.57 9.36
CA ALA A 102 -3.24 -3.37 10.54
C ALA A 102 -4.48 -4.13 11.08
N ALA A 103 -5.62 -3.44 11.22
CA ALA A 103 -6.87 -4.08 11.63
C ALA A 103 -7.39 -5.08 10.59
N ALA A 104 -7.28 -4.77 9.29
CA ALA A 104 -7.72 -5.67 8.23
C ALA A 104 -6.92 -6.99 8.21
N LEU A 105 -5.62 -6.94 8.47
CA LEU A 105 -4.74 -8.12 8.55
C LEU A 105 -5.04 -8.99 9.78
N GLN A 106 -5.45 -8.39 10.91
CA GLN A 106 -5.88 -9.14 12.09
C GLN A 106 -7.13 -9.99 11.85
N GLY A 107 -7.97 -9.61 10.88
CA GLY A 107 -9.14 -10.38 10.46
C GLY A 107 -8.84 -11.68 9.71
N GLY A 108 -7.56 -12.01 9.48
CA GLY A 108 -7.14 -13.26 8.83
C GLY A 108 -7.26 -13.27 7.30
N ALA A 109 -7.70 -12.17 6.69
CA ALA A 109 -7.73 -12.03 5.24
C ALA A 109 -6.31 -11.86 4.68
N SER A 110 -6.06 -12.41 3.48
CA SER A 110 -4.79 -12.20 2.80
C SER A 110 -4.62 -10.74 2.38
N LEU A 111 -3.38 -10.25 2.34
CA LEU A 111 -3.08 -8.88 1.90
C LEU A 111 -3.66 -8.59 0.51
N ARG A 112 -3.58 -9.56 -0.41
CA ARG A 112 -4.17 -9.45 -1.76
C ARG A 112 -5.69 -9.24 -1.70
N SER A 113 -6.39 -10.00 -0.85
CA SER A 113 -7.85 -9.84 -0.66
C SER A 113 -8.20 -8.49 -0.06
N ILE A 114 -7.40 -8.00 0.90
CA ILE A 114 -7.61 -6.70 1.54
C ILE A 114 -7.43 -5.57 0.52
N ILE A 115 -6.34 -5.59 -0.25
CA ILE A 115 -6.07 -4.58 -1.28
C ILE A 115 -7.19 -4.58 -2.32
N ASN A 116 -7.59 -5.74 -2.85
CA ASN A 116 -8.70 -5.81 -3.80
C ASN A 116 -10.01 -5.27 -3.19
N GLY A 117 -10.28 -5.56 -1.90
CA GLY A 117 -11.41 -5.00 -1.19
C GLY A 117 -11.37 -3.47 -1.07
N VAL A 118 -10.19 -2.90 -0.86
CA VAL A 118 -9.97 -1.44 -0.87
C VAL A 118 -10.23 -0.87 -2.27
N MET A 119 -9.67 -1.49 -3.32
CA MET A 119 -9.85 -1.05 -4.71
C MET A 119 -11.30 -1.19 -5.21
N ASN A 120 -12.08 -2.13 -4.64
CA ASN A 120 -13.51 -2.27 -4.93
C ASN A 120 -14.37 -1.16 -4.33
N ARG A 121 -13.94 -0.54 -3.22
CA ARG A 121 -14.71 0.46 -2.47
C ARG A 121 -14.36 1.90 -2.85
N ALA A 122 -13.27 2.08 -3.61
CA ALA A 122 -12.76 3.36 -4.08
C ALA A 122 -13.32 3.74 -5.47
#